data_AF-A0A1M7N1R6-F1
#
_entry.id   AF-A0A1M7N1R6-F1
#
_cell.length_a   1.000
_cell.length_b   1.000
_cell.length_c   1.000
_cell.angle_alpha   90.00
_cell.angle_beta   90.00
_cell.angle_gamma   90.00
#
_symmetry.space_group_name_H-M   'P 1'
#
loop_
_entity.id
_entity.type
_entity.pdbx_description
1 polymer ?
#
loop_
_entity_poly.entity_id
_entity_poly.type
_entity_poly.pdbx_seq_one_letter_code
_entity_poly.pdbx_strand_id
1 'polypeptide(L)'
;MSIELIRNYQELKVNMKTIDNYLRSKKDSEYTYAINLLKKGTCFIAVKADSGYRFYPSRFMGYKNNTMEQHDSNISKNGTVTNPQITFILGEKLIKNAELNNEYMKYCEILGFEPREKGSFGVERKFWVVD
;
A
#
# COMPACT_ATOMS: atom_id res chain seq x y z
N MET A 1 -4.41 -8.14 -19.44
CA MET A 1 -5.81 -8.05 -18.93
C MET A 1 -5.89 -6.86 -17.98
N SER A 2 -6.97 -6.09 -18.03
CA SER A 2 -7.22 -4.98 -17.09
C SER A 2 -8.00 -5.49 -15.89
N ILE A 3 -7.55 -5.21 -14.67
CA ILE A 3 -8.27 -5.56 -13.45
C ILE A 3 -9.24 -4.43 -13.09
N GLU A 4 -10.44 -4.78 -12.63
CA GLU A 4 -11.41 -3.82 -12.11
C GLU A 4 -10.89 -3.10 -10.87
N LEU A 5 -11.31 -1.84 -10.68
CA LEU A 5 -11.06 -1.12 -9.44
C LEU A 5 -11.96 -1.63 -8.31
N ILE A 6 -11.48 -1.48 -7.07
CA ILE A 6 -12.30 -1.70 -5.88
C ILE A 6 -13.51 -0.76 -5.85
N ARG A 7 -14.61 -1.17 -5.24
CA ARG A 7 -15.87 -0.41 -5.16
C ARG A 7 -16.26 -0.04 -3.73
N ASN A 8 -15.68 -0.69 -2.73
CA ASN A 8 -16.02 -0.47 -1.33
C ASN A 8 -14.87 -0.85 -0.39
N TYR A 9 -15.06 -0.53 0.89
CA TYR A 9 -14.08 -0.76 1.95
C TYR A 9 -13.79 -2.25 2.22
N GLN A 10 -14.73 -3.16 1.96
CA GLN A 10 -14.50 -4.59 2.17
C GLN A 10 -13.50 -5.16 1.15
N GLU A 11 -13.61 -4.77 -0.12
CA GLU A 11 -12.63 -5.16 -1.14
C GLU A 11 -11.24 -4.60 -0.84
N LEU A 12 -11.17 -3.40 -0.24
CA LEU A 12 -9.92 -2.84 0.25
C LEU A 12 -9.31 -3.71 1.38
N LYS A 13 -10.12 -4.13 2.37
CA LYS A 13 -9.68 -5.02 3.45
C LYS A 13 -9.19 -6.37 2.95
N VAL A 14 -9.80 -6.92 1.90
CA VAL A 14 -9.33 -8.16 1.25
C VAL A 14 -7.89 -7.97 0.76
N ASN A 15 -7.59 -6.88 0.07
CA ASN A 15 -6.24 -6.58 -0.42
C ASN A 15 -5.24 -6.33 0.71
N MET A 16 -5.65 -5.66 1.79
CA MET A 16 -4.83 -5.48 2.99
C MET A 16 -4.41 -6.84 3.57
N LYS A 17 -5.39 -7.75 3.73
CA LYS A 17 -5.16 -9.11 4.22
C LYS A 17 -4.21 -9.90 3.30
N THR A 18 -4.29 -9.70 1.98
CA THR A 18 -3.34 -10.30 1.04
C THR A 18 -1.90 -9.85 1.32
N ILE A 19 -1.66 -8.55 1.47
CA ILE A 19 -0.33 -8.02 1.81
C ILE A 19 0.14 -8.51 3.19
N ASP A 20 -0.74 -8.50 4.19
CA ASP A 20 -0.42 -9.02 5.52
C ASP A 20 0.00 -10.50 5.46
N ASN A 21 -0.68 -11.30 4.65
CA ASN A 21 -0.33 -12.70 4.45
C ASN A 21 1.04 -12.86 3.78
N TYR A 22 1.35 -12.04 2.77
CA TYR A 22 2.66 -12.06 2.10
C TYR A 22 3.81 -11.66 3.06
N LEU A 23 3.59 -10.64 3.90
CA LEU A 23 4.58 -10.21 4.89
C LEU A 23 4.76 -11.24 6.01
N ARG A 24 3.67 -11.91 6.43
CA ARG A 24 3.70 -12.92 7.49
C ARG A 24 4.23 -14.27 7.03
N SER A 25 3.91 -14.70 5.81
CA SER A 25 4.28 -16.03 5.30
C SER A 25 5.79 -16.20 5.21
N LYS A 26 6.52 -15.08 5.02
CA LYS A 26 7.98 -15.06 4.78
C LYS A 26 8.40 -16.02 3.67
N LYS A 27 7.49 -16.33 2.73
CA LYS A 27 7.84 -17.07 1.52
C LYS A 27 8.58 -16.13 0.60
N ASP A 28 9.77 -16.52 0.16
CA ASP A 28 10.71 -15.62 -0.52
C ASP A 28 10.08 -14.79 -1.64
N SER A 29 9.25 -15.38 -2.51
CA SER A 29 8.61 -14.66 -3.62
C SER A 29 7.56 -13.64 -3.14
N GLU A 30 6.55 -14.09 -2.39
CA GLU A 30 5.45 -13.25 -1.88
C GLU A 30 5.97 -12.16 -0.94
N TYR A 31 6.88 -12.52 -0.04
CA TYR A 31 7.49 -11.59 0.90
C TYR A 31 8.30 -10.53 0.17
N THR A 32 9.21 -10.94 -0.71
CA THR A 32 10.00 -10.01 -1.54
C THR A 32 9.09 -9.10 -2.37
N TYR A 33 7.98 -9.64 -2.86
CA TYR A 33 6.98 -8.89 -3.59
C TYR A 33 6.36 -7.76 -2.76
N ALA A 34 5.83 -8.10 -1.58
CA ALA A 34 5.22 -7.12 -0.68
C ALA A 34 6.22 -6.04 -0.26
N ILE A 35 7.46 -6.43 0.08
CA ILE A 35 8.55 -5.51 0.40
C ILE A 35 8.85 -4.56 -0.77
N ASN A 36 8.87 -5.08 -2.01
CA ASN A 36 9.09 -4.25 -3.20
C ASN A 36 7.97 -3.24 -3.45
N LEU A 37 6.71 -3.59 -3.15
CA LEU A 37 5.61 -2.63 -3.22
C LEU A 37 5.77 -1.51 -2.20
N LEU A 38 6.18 -1.84 -0.97
CA LEU A 38 6.45 -0.85 0.07
C LEU A 38 7.61 0.07 -0.32
N LYS A 39 8.73 -0.49 -0.78
CA LYS A 39 9.93 0.26 -1.21
C LYS A 39 9.64 1.24 -2.34
N LYS A 40 8.78 0.88 -3.29
CA LYS A 40 8.47 1.67 -4.50
C LYS A 40 7.23 2.55 -4.34
N GLY A 41 6.47 2.40 -3.26
CA GLY A 41 5.23 3.15 -3.05
C GLY A 41 5.49 4.63 -2.73
N THR A 42 4.53 5.47 -3.14
CA THR A 42 4.51 6.91 -2.79
C THR A 42 3.22 7.26 -2.04
N CYS A 43 2.11 6.59 -2.33
CA CYS A 43 0.82 6.82 -1.69
C CYS A 43 0.43 5.57 -0.91
N PHE A 44 0.09 5.74 0.36
CA PHE A 44 -0.19 4.64 1.27
C PHE A 44 -1.48 4.87 2.05
N ILE A 45 -2.15 3.79 2.39
CA ILE A 45 -3.18 3.80 3.43
C ILE A 45 -2.46 3.44 4.73
N ALA A 46 -2.50 4.34 5.71
CA ALA A 46 -1.96 4.14 7.03
C ALA A 46 -3.10 3.71 7.97
N VAL A 47 -3.01 2.50 8.51
CA VAL A 47 -4.00 1.93 9.43
C VAL A 47 -3.35 1.79 10.79
N LYS A 48 -4.00 2.31 11.83
CA LYS A 48 -3.49 2.19 13.20
C LYS A 48 -3.49 0.73 13.66
N ALA A 49 -2.47 0.35 14.39
CA ALA A 49 -2.30 -0.99 14.97
C ALA A 49 -1.68 -0.87 16.37
N ASP A 50 -1.72 -1.95 17.15
CA ASP A 50 -1.20 -1.96 18.52
C ASP A 50 0.29 -1.56 18.60
N SER A 51 1.06 -1.85 17.56
CA SER A 51 2.49 -1.55 17.46
C SER A 51 2.81 -0.31 16.62
N GLY A 52 1.86 0.61 16.46
CA GLY A 52 2.02 1.83 15.65
C GLY A 52 1.10 1.84 14.43
N TYR A 53 1.67 1.75 13.23
CA TYR A 53 0.90 1.80 11.97
C TYR A 53 1.29 0.67 11.01
N ARG A 54 0.30 0.20 10.24
CA ARG A 54 0.50 -0.61 9.04
C ARG A 54 0.31 0.27 7.81
N PHE A 55 1.11 0.01 6.77
CA PHE A 55 1.08 0.79 5.54
C PHE A 55 0.79 -0.08 4.33
N TYR A 56 -0.17 0.35 3.51
CA TYR A 56 -0.63 -0.40 2.35
C TYR A 56 -0.50 0.42 1.05
N PRO A 57 0.24 -0.06 0.04
CA PRO A 57 0.55 0.71 -1.17
C PRO A 57 -0.68 0.86 -2.08
N SER A 58 -1.02 2.11 -2.41
CA SER A 58 -2.30 2.46 -3.08
C SER A 58 -2.55 1.73 -4.40
N ARG A 59 -1.50 1.57 -5.22
CA ARG A 59 -1.60 0.92 -6.52
C ARG A 59 -2.02 -0.54 -6.40
N PHE A 60 -1.55 -1.26 -5.38
CA PHE A 60 -1.99 -2.62 -5.14
C PHE A 60 -3.41 -2.64 -4.56
N MET A 61 -3.68 -1.73 -3.61
CA MET A 61 -4.95 -1.66 -2.91
C MET A 61 -6.14 -1.32 -3.79
N GLY A 62 -5.95 -0.56 -4.87
CA GLY A 62 -7.04 -0.04 -5.69
C GLY A 62 -7.66 -1.01 -6.68
N TYR A 63 -7.13 -2.23 -6.84
CA TYR A 63 -7.66 -3.24 -7.77
C TYR A 63 -8.38 -4.36 -7.02
N LYS A 64 -9.49 -4.85 -7.56
CA LYS A 64 -10.32 -5.86 -6.90
C LYS A 64 -9.61 -7.21 -6.77
N ASN A 65 -9.73 -7.83 -5.58
CA ASN A 65 -9.21 -9.16 -5.25
C ASN A 65 -7.76 -9.38 -5.68
N ASN A 66 -6.91 -8.37 -5.50
CA ASN A 66 -5.61 -8.32 -6.13
C ASN A 66 -4.61 -9.27 -5.45
N THR A 67 -3.83 -9.97 -6.26
CA THR A 67 -2.74 -10.89 -5.88
C THR A 67 -1.44 -10.45 -6.55
N MET A 68 -0.32 -11.06 -6.19
CA MET A 68 0.97 -10.85 -6.86
C MET A 68 0.86 -11.08 -8.38
N GLU A 69 0.32 -12.22 -8.79
CA GLU A 69 0.21 -12.64 -10.18
C GLU A 69 -0.70 -11.69 -10.98
N GLN A 70 -1.83 -11.31 -10.39
CA GLN A 70 -2.78 -10.38 -11.01
C GLN A 70 -2.17 -8.98 -11.12
N HIS A 71 -1.61 -8.44 -10.05
CA HIS A 71 -1.02 -7.11 -10.08
C HIS A 71 0.14 -7.04 -11.08
N ASP A 72 0.97 -8.07 -11.19
CA ASP A 72 2.10 -8.08 -12.13
C ASP A 72 1.65 -8.18 -13.59
N SER A 73 0.66 -9.03 -13.89
CA SER A 73 0.07 -9.15 -15.23
C SER A 73 -0.82 -7.97 -15.64
N ASN A 74 -1.19 -7.09 -14.70
CA ASN A 74 -1.90 -5.86 -14.98
C ASN A 74 -0.94 -4.79 -15.54
N ILE A 75 -0.83 -4.72 -16.87
CA ILE A 75 0.03 -3.76 -17.57
C ILE A 75 -0.43 -2.30 -17.41
N SER A 76 -1.71 -2.07 -17.14
CA SER A 76 -2.29 -0.72 -16.99
C SER A 76 -2.36 -0.26 -15.53
N LYS A 77 -1.70 -0.98 -14.60
CA LYS A 77 -1.67 -0.61 -13.18
C LYS A 77 -1.11 0.80 -12.97
N ASN A 78 -1.91 1.71 -12.43
CA ASN A 78 -1.49 3.09 -12.24
C ASN A 78 -2.10 3.72 -10.98
N GLY A 79 -1.27 4.46 -10.24
CA GLY A 79 -1.72 5.21 -9.07
C GLY A 79 -2.74 6.31 -9.42
N THR A 80 -2.70 6.83 -10.65
CA THR A 80 -3.62 7.88 -11.11
C THR A 80 -5.08 7.43 -11.14
N VAL A 81 -5.35 6.14 -11.31
CA VAL A 81 -6.71 5.58 -11.27
C VAL A 81 -7.08 5.01 -9.91
N THR A 82 -6.12 4.45 -9.17
CA THR A 82 -6.40 3.88 -7.85
C THR A 82 -6.59 4.95 -6.78
N ASN A 83 -5.84 6.05 -6.83
CA ASN A 83 -5.89 7.07 -5.79
C ASN A 83 -7.26 7.77 -5.69
N PRO A 84 -7.90 8.23 -6.80
CA PRO A 84 -9.24 8.80 -6.73
C PRO A 84 -10.27 7.80 -6.18
N GLN A 85 -10.18 6.53 -6.58
CA GLN A 85 -11.09 5.50 -6.12
C GLN A 85 -10.95 5.22 -4.62
N ILE A 86 -9.71 5.15 -4.10
CA ILE A 86 -9.44 4.97 -2.67
C ILE A 86 -9.94 6.19 -1.88
N THR A 87 -9.68 7.40 -2.35
CA THR A 87 -10.21 8.64 -1.74
C THR A 87 -11.74 8.60 -1.66
N PHE A 88 -12.42 8.18 -2.73
CA PHE A 88 -13.88 8.06 -2.73
C PHE A 88 -14.39 7.05 -1.70
N ILE A 89 -13.74 5.88 -1.61
CA ILE A 89 -14.14 4.80 -0.69
C ILE A 89 -13.89 5.17 0.77
N LEU A 90 -12.76 5.82 1.07
CA LEU A 90 -12.40 6.18 2.44
C LEU A 90 -13.09 7.47 2.90
N GLY A 91 -13.50 8.35 1.98
CA GLY A 91 -13.99 9.69 2.32
C GLY A 91 -12.88 10.64 2.80
N GLU A 92 -11.62 10.19 2.76
CA GLU A 92 -10.46 10.89 3.32
C GLU A 92 -9.54 11.46 2.23
N LYS A 93 -8.83 12.55 2.56
CA LYS A 93 -7.88 13.18 1.63
C LYS A 93 -6.51 12.54 1.71
N LEU A 94 -5.88 12.36 0.55
CA LEU A 94 -4.49 11.93 0.43
C LEU A 94 -3.55 13.10 0.69
N ILE A 95 -2.91 13.14 1.87
CA ILE A 95 -2.10 14.27 2.34
C ILE A 95 -0.67 13.89 2.68
N LYS A 96 0.24 14.87 2.65
CA LYS A 96 1.58 14.73 3.22
C LYS A 96 1.47 14.79 4.75
N ASN A 97 2.17 13.90 5.45
CA ASN A 97 2.19 13.88 6.91
C ASN A 97 3.58 13.40 7.38
N ALA A 98 4.31 14.27 8.09
CA ALA A 98 5.67 13.99 8.53
C ALA A 98 5.72 12.92 9.63
N GLU A 99 4.76 12.92 10.55
CA GLU A 99 4.66 11.92 11.61
C GLU A 99 4.40 10.53 11.02
N LEU A 100 3.46 10.40 10.09
CA LEU A 100 3.19 9.14 9.40
C LEU A 100 4.34 8.71 8.50
N ASN A 101 5.12 9.65 7.95
CA ASN A 101 6.34 9.28 7.25
C ASN A 101 7.35 8.66 8.21
N ASN A 102 7.54 9.20 9.41
CA ASN A 102 8.42 8.61 10.43
C ASN A 102 7.92 7.23 10.89
N GLU A 103 6.61 7.06 11.09
CA GLU A 103 6.02 5.75 11.41
C GLU A 103 6.20 4.75 10.25
N TYR A 104 6.12 5.21 9.00
CA TYR A 104 6.44 4.38 7.84
C TYR A 104 7.91 3.94 7.86
N MET A 105 8.85 4.83 8.23
CA MET A 105 10.27 4.46 8.34
C MET A 105 10.46 3.33 9.37
N LYS A 106 9.90 3.50 10.57
CA LYS A 106 9.93 2.49 11.64
C LYS A 106 9.30 1.16 11.18
N TYR A 107 8.17 1.23 10.48
CA TYR A 107 7.51 0.04 9.95
C TYR A 107 8.40 -0.73 8.97
N CYS A 108 9.13 -0.03 8.10
CA CYS A 108 10.06 -0.68 7.17
C CYS A 108 11.25 -1.33 7.89
N GLU A 109 11.79 -0.67 8.94
CA GLU A 109 12.85 -1.24 9.78
C GLU A 109 12.38 -2.52 10.49
N ILE A 110 11.16 -2.53 11.04
CA ILE A 110 10.55 -3.73 11.65
C ILE A 110 10.43 -4.86 10.62
N LEU A 111 10.12 -4.52 9.37
CA LEU A 111 10.09 -5.46 8.25
C LEU A 111 11.48 -5.84 7.73
N GLY A 112 12.57 -5.35 8.33
CA GLY A 112 13.94 -5.75 8.01
C GLY A 112 14.52 -5.09 6.76
N PHE A 113 14.03 -3.91 6.36
CA PHE A 113 14.65 -3.15 5.27
C PHE A 113 14.66 -1.65 5.51
N GLU A 114 15.71 -1.00 5.02
CA GLU A 114 15.80 0.46 5.02
C GLU A 114 14.99 1.04 3.85
N PRO A 115 13.99 1.88 4.12
CA PRO A 115 13.29 2.60 3.07
C PRO A 115 14.10 3.79 2.58
N ARG A 116 13.85 4.22 1.34
CA ARG A 116 14.37 5.50 0.85
C ARG A 116 13.78 6.65 1.66
N GLU A 117 14.55 7.72 1.84
CA GLU A 117 14.10 8.94 2.54
C GLU A 117 12.79 9.47 1.93
N LYS A 118 12.71 9.50 0.59
CA LYS A 118 11.53 9.93 -0.17
C LYS A 118 10.90 8.77 -0.94
N GLY A 119 9.67 8.93 -1.38
CA GLY A 119 8.97 7.99 -2.27
C GLY A 119 9.62 7.91 -3.65
N SER A 120 9.00 7.13 -4.55
CA SER A 120 9.46 7.03 -5.94
C SER A 120 9.59 8.42 -6.59
N PHE A 121 10.64 8.62 -7.41
CA PHE A 121 10.95 9.90 -8.06
C PHE A 121 11.29 11.07 -7.12
N GLY A 122 11.62 10.80 -5.85
CA GLY A 122 12.03 11.84 -4.91
C GLY A 122 10.88 12.69 -4.37
N VAL A 123 9.63 12.28 -4.58
CA VAL A 123 8.46 12.94 -3.99
C VAL A 123 8.18 12.42 -2.59
N GLU A 124 7.75 13.32 -1.71
CA GLU A 124 7.28 12.95 -0.37
C GLU A 124 6.10 11.98 -0.44
N ARG A 125 6.08 11.06 0.53
CA ARG A 125 4.97 10.12 0.68
C ARG A 125 3.70 10.85 1.09
N LYS A 126 2.57 10.29 0.66
CA LYS A 126 1.24 10.77 1.02
C LYS A 126 0.43 9.63 1.62
N PHE A 127 -0.45 9.97 2.55
CA PHE A 127 -1.18 9.01 3.34
C PHE A 127 -2.68 9.34 3.35
N TRP A 128 -3.50 8.28 3.30
CA TRP A 128 -4.82 8.30 3.93
C TRP A 128 -4.67 7.73 5.33
N VAL A 129 -5.33 8.33 6.31
CA VAL A 129 -5.36 7.81 7.69
C VAL A 129 -6.68 7.11 7.90
N VAL A 130 -6.63 5.87 8.39
CA VAL A 130 -7.81 5.09 8.73
C VAL A 130 -7.66 4.64 10.17
N ASP A 131 -8.66 4.98 10.98
CA ASP A 131 -8.77 4.59 12.38
C ASP A 131 -9.23 3.13 12.56
#